data_AF-A0A922VZD3-F1
#
_entry.id   AF-A0A922VZD3-F1
#
_cell.length_a   1.000
_cell.length_b   1.000
_cell.length_c   1.000
_cell.angle_alpha   90.00
_cell.angle_beta   90.00
_cell.angle_gamma   90.00
#
_symmetry.space_group_name_H-M   'P 1'
#
loop_
_entity.id
_entity.type
_entity.pdbx_description
1 polymer ?
#
loop_
_entity_poly.entity_id
_entity_poly.type
_entity_poly.pdbx_seq_one_letter_code
_entity_poly.pdbx_strand_id
1 'polypeptide(L)'
;MRPFDDAVASLVVLTTGLRDHHRDAFDAAKADLLRLTRGKASALTYVRRIAAAELNGPHVPQWKVSAAEFERRRQQVFLGLSAQTQEIIALCEQHGNKLTKQ
;
A
#
# COMPACT_ATOMS: atom_id res chain seq x y z
N MET A 1 16.65 0.00 -1.50
CA MET A 1 15.59 -0.25 -0.50
C MET A 1 15.12 1.06 0.12
N ARG A 2 16.03 1.93 0.62
CA ARG A 2 15.72 3.27 1.15
C ARG A 2 14.49 4.03 0.60
N PRO A 3 14.28 4.19 -0.73
CA PRO A 3 13.11 4.91 -1.23
C PRO A 3 11.75 4.25 -0.89
N PHE A 4 11.72 2.93 -0.71
CA PHE A 4 10.53 2.21 -0.29
C PHE A 4 10.30 2.33 1.21
N ASP A 5 11.39 2.33 1.98
CA ASP A 5 11.39 2.44 3.44
C ASP A 5 10.78 3.79 3.85
N ASP A 6 11.23 4.88 3.23
CA ASP A 6 10.73 6.22 3.49
C ASP A 6 9.27 6.38 3.05
N ALA A 7 8.90 5.82 1.89
CA ALA A 7 7.54 5.89 1.37
C ALA A 7 6.54 5.10 2.23
N VAL A 8 6.89 3.89 2.66
CA VAL A 8 6.02 3.08 3.51
C VAL A 8 5.93 3.65 4.93
N ALA A 9 7.05 4.14 5.49
CA ALA A 9 7.04 4.82 6.79
C ALA A 9 6.16 6.08 6.76
N SER A 10 6.30 6.89 5.72
CA SER A 10 5.45 8.07 5.51
C SER A 10 3.97 7.68 5.43
N LEU A 11 3.62 6.68 4.62
CA LEU A 11 2.24 6.23 4.51
C LEU A 11 1.69 5.71 5.85
N VAL A 12 2.47 4.96 6.62
CA VAL A 12 2.06 4.46 7.95
C VAL A 12 1.78 5.62 8.90
N VAL A 13 2.70 6.60 8.97
CA VAL A 13 2.53 7.81 9.80
C VAL A 13 1.32 8.61 9.36
N LEU A 14 1.05 8.73 8.07
CA LEU A 14 -0.12 9.46 7.56
C LEU A 14 -1.42 8.67 7.78
N THR A 15 -1.33 7.35 7.90
CA THR A 15 -2.48 6.48 8.21
C THR A 15 -2.90 6.61 9.67
N THR A 16 -1.94 6.74 10.60
CA THR A 16 -2.20 6.74 12.06
C THR A 16 -2.10 8.12 12.72
N GLY A 17 -1.19 8.97 12.26
CA GLY A 17 -0.78 10.22 12.93
C GLY A 17 -1.49 11.48 12.44
N LEU A 18 -2.14 11.46 11.27
CA LEU A 18 -2.84 12.63 10.73
C LEU A 18 -4.31 12.67 11.11
N ARG A 19 -4.78 13.89 11.46
CA ARG A 19 -6.22 14.17 11.60
C ARG A 19 -6.99 13.89 10.31
N ASP A 20 -8.29 13.72 10.45
CA ASP A 20 -9.17 13.28 9.36
C ASP A 20 -9.20 14.24 8.17
N HIS A 21 -9.02 15.55 8.39
CA HIS A 21 -9.05 16.57 7.32
C HIS A 21 -7.80 16.59 6.44
N HIS A 22 -6.73 15.87 6.79
CA HIS A 22 -5.53 15.78 5.95
C HIS A 22 -5.59 14.64 4.93
N ARG A 23 -6.73 14.49 4.26
CA ARG A 23 -6.96 13.41 3.27
C ARG A 23 -5.99 13.50 2.10
N ASP A 24 -5.73 14.71 1.62
CA ASP A 24 -4.86 14.95 0.47
C ASP A 24 -3.42 14.47 0.69
N ALA A 25 -2.88 14.66 1.90
CA ALA A 25 -1.54 14.20 2.25
C ALA A 25 -1.46 12.68 2.27
N PHE A 26 -2.49 12.01 2.81
CA PHE A 26 -2.59 10.56 2.77
C PHE A 26 -2.71 10.04 1.33
N ASP A 27 -3.59 10.65 0.52
CA ASP A 27 -3.83 10.24 -0.86
C ASP A 27 -2.58 10.40 -1.73
N ALA A 28 -1.82 11.49 -1.55
CA ALA A 28 -0.54 11.71 -2.22
C ALA A 28 0.49 10.63 -1.84
N ALA A 29 0.69 10.36 -0.55
CA ALA A 29 1.64 9.35 -0.10
C ALA A 29 1.27 7.94 -0.56
N LYS A 30 -0.03 7.61 -0.56
CA LYS A 30 -0.54 6.35 -1.10
C LYS A 30 -0.25 6.24 -2.60
N ALA A 31 -0.53 7.30 -3.37
CA ALA A 31 -0.27 7.33 -4.80
C ALA A 31 1.23 7.16 -5.11
N ASP A 32 2.10 7.82 -4.34
CA ASP A 32 3.55 7.68 -4.50
C ASP A 32 4.04 6.28 -4.17
N LEU A 33 3.58 5.67 -3.07
CA LEU A 33 3.95 4.30 -2.72
C LEU A 33 3.54 3.33 -3.83
N LEU A 34 2.29 3.42 -4.31
CA LEU A 34 1.80 2.58 -5.39
C LEU A 34 2.60 2.81 -6.67
N ARG A 35 2.92 4.05 -7.04
CA ARG A 35 3.76 4.34 -8.20
C ARG A 35 5.15 3.71 -8.06
N LEU A 36 5.74 3.73 -6.88
CA LEU A 36 7.07 3.15 -6.62
C LEU A 36 7.08 1.63 -6.76
N THR A 37 6.03 0.95 -6.29
CA THR A 37 5.90 -0.52 -6.27
C THR A 37 5.34 -1.11 -7.57
N ARG A 38 4.75 -0.30 -8.45
CA ARG A 38 4.10 -0.77 -9.68
C ARG A 38 5.04 -1.62 -10.55
N GLY A 39 4.60 -2.82 -10.90
CA GLY A 39 5.35 -3.78 -11.72
C GLY A 39 6.57 -4.41 -11.03
N LYS A 40 6.84 -4.09 -9.76
CA LYS A 40 8.01 -4.59 -9.02
C LYS A 40 7.58 -5.57 -7.94
N ALA A 41 7.51 -6.85 -8.27
CA ALA A 41 7.02 -7.91 -7.37
C ALA A 41 7.76 -7.94 -6.01
N SER A 42 9.10 -7.86 -6.02
CA SER A 42 9.89 -7.86 -4.78
C SER A 42 9.62 -6.65 -3.89
N ALA A 43 9.50 -5.46 -4.49
CA ALA A 43 9.17 -4.23 -3.77
C ALA A 43 7.73 -4.28 -3.22
N LEU A 44 6.79 -4.81 -4.00
CA LEU A 44 5.41 -4.98 -3.57
C LEU A 44 5.31 -5.95 -2.39
N THR A 45 5.99 -7.09 -2.43
CA THR A 45 6.04 -8.04 -1.30
C THR A 45 6.65 -7.41 -0.06
N TYR A 46 7.75 -6.66 -0.21
CA TYR A 46 8.40 -5.97 0.89
C TYR A 46 7.46 -4.94 1.55
N VAL A 47 6.85 -4.06 0.75
CA VAL A 47 5.91 -3.04 1.23
C VAL A 47 4.68 -3.66 1.87
N ARG A 48 4.11 -4.73 1.29
CA ARG A 48 2.97 -5.46 1.87
C ARG A 48 3.30 -6.01 3.26
N ARG A 49 4.50 -6.55 3.45
CA ARG A 49 4.93 -7.08 4.75
C ARG A 49 4.97 -5.98 5.82
N ILE A 50 5.53 -4.82 5.50
CA ILE A 50 5.61 -3.69 6.44
C ILE A 50 4.22 -3.12 6.71
N ALA A 51 3.44 -2.83 5.67
CA ALA A 51 2.09 -2.32 5.83
C ALA A 51 1.21 -3.27 6.66
N ALA A 52 1.35 -4.59 6.49
CA ALA A 52 0.67 -5.58 7.31
C ALA A 52 1.14 -5.54 8.78
N ALA A 53 2.44 -5.41 9.03
CA ALA A 53 2.97 -5.33 10.39
C ALA A 53 2.47 -4.08 11.15
N GLU A 54 2.42 -2.95 10.46
CA GLU A 54 2.09 -1.65 11.07
C GLU A 54 0.58 -1.36 11.11
N LEU A 55 -0.19 -1.83 10.12
CA LEU A 55 -1.58 -1.39 9.93
C LEU A 55 -2.63 -2.47 10.19
N ASN A 56 -2.29 -3.75 10.38
CA ASN A 56 -3.30 -4.78 10.72
C ASN A 56 -3.75 -4.75 12.18
N GLY A 57 -3.12 -3.93 13.02
CA GLY A 57 -3.58 -3.72 14.38
C GLY A 57 -4.90 -2.94 14.45
N PRO A 58 -5.62 -3.02 15.59
CA PRO A 58 -6.78 -2.18 15.83
C PRO A 58 -6.36 -0.70 15.92
N HIS A 59 -7.33 0.20 15.72
CA HIS A 59 -7.15 1.62 16.02
C HIS A 59 -6.75 1.82 17.49
N VAL A 60 -5.83 2.74 17.73
CA VAL A 60 -5.42 3.12 19.09
C VAL A 60 -6.02 4.48 19.45
N PRO A 61 -6.73 4.63 20.59
CA PRO A 61 -7.39 5.89 20.96
C PRO A 61 -6.47 7.12 21.05
N GLN A 62 -5.17 6.93 21.24
CA GLN A 62 -4.18 8.00 21.29
C GLN A 62 -3.83 8.60 19.91
N TRP A 63 -4.30 7.98 18.83
CA TRP A 63 -4.09 8.48 17.47
C TRP A 63 -4.98 9.68 17.16
N LYS A 64 -4.45 10.61 16.34
CA LYS A 64 -5.17 11.82 15.94
C LYS A 64 -6.22 11.58 14.85
N VAL A 65 -6.11 10.45 14.15
CA VAL A 65 -7.10 9.99 13.18
C VAL A 65 -8.25 9.33 13.93
N SER A 66 -9.49 9.50 13.46
CA SER A 66 -10.62 8.75 13.99
C SER A 66 -10.50 7.27 13.63
N ALA A 67 -11.15 6.39 14.41
CA ALA A 67 -11.19 4.96 14.10
C ALA A 67 -11.80 4.68 12.71
N ALA A 68 -12.82 5.45 12.32
CA ALA A 68 -13.46 5.33 11.02
C ALA A 68 -12.53 5.74 9.87
N GLU A 69 -11.81 6.86 9.99
CA GLU A 69 -10.88 7.30 8.96
C GLU A 69 -9.63 6.41 8.92
N PHE A 70 -9.15 5.89 10.06
CA PHE A 70 -8.08 4.89 10.09
C PHE A 70 -8.48 3.64 9.30
N GLU A 71 -9.65 3.08 9.57
CA GLU A 71 -10.13 1.89 8.88
C GLU A 71 -10.29 2.15 7.38
N ARG A 72 -10.83 3.31 7.00
CA ARG A 72 -10.92 3.74 5.59
C ARG A 72 -9.54 3.77 4.93
N ARG A 73 -8.56 4.44 5.55
CA ARG A 73 -7.19 4.56 5.03
C ARG A 73 -6.52 3.19 4.93
N ARG A 74 -6.62 2.37 5.97
CA ARG A 74 -6.11 0.98 6.02
C ARG A 74 -6.66 0.17 4.85
N GLN A 75 -7.98 0.19 4.64
CA GLN A 75 -8.61 -0.49 3.51
C GLN A 75 -8.08 0.02 2.17
N GLN A 76 -7.97 1.34 1.98
CA GLN A 76 -7.46 1.91 0.73
C GLN A 76 -6.01 1.50 0.43
N VAL A 77 -5.16 1.36 1.46
CA VAL A 77 -3.79 0.86 1.30
C VAL A 77 -3.79 -0.59 0.82
N PHE A 78 -4.50 -1.48 1.52
CA PHE A 78 -4.50 -2.90 1.18
C PHE A 78 -5.21 -3.18 -0.16
N LEU A 79 -6.26 -2.45 -0.50
CA LEU A 79 -6.90 -2.54 -1.81
C LEU A 79 -5.94 -2.14 -2.93
N GLY A 80 -5.20 -1.04 -2.77
CA GLY A 80 -4.21 -0.60 -3.75
C GLY A 80 -3.09 -1.63 -3.97
N LEU A 81 -2.52 -2.16 -2.89
CA LEU A 81 -1.47 -3.19 -2.96
C LEU A 81 -2.00 -4.52 -3.56
N SER A 82 -3.25 -4.86 -3.29
CA SER A 82 -3.89 -6.06 -3.84
C SER A 82 -4.16 -5.92 -5.33
N ALA A 83 -4.61 -4.75 -5.80
CA ALA A 83 -4.78 -4.45 -7.21
C ALA A 83 -3.47 -4.62 -7.99
N GLN A 84 -2.35 -4.10 -7.47
CA GLN A 84 -1.04 -4.30 -8.11
C GLN A 84 -0.59 -5.77 -8.13
N THR A 85 -0.98 -6.55 -7.13
CA THR A 85 -0.68 -7.98 -7.11
C THR A 85 -1.42 -8.69 -8.23
N GLN A 86 -2.69 -8.36 -8.43
CA GLN A 86 -3.51 -8.86 -9.54
C GLN A 86 -2.94 -8.44 -10.90
N GLU A 87 -2.49 -7.19 -11.04
CA GLU A 87 -1.82 -6.72 -12.27
C GLU A 87 -0.57 -7.55 -12.60
N ILE A 88 0.27 -7.83 -11.60
CA ILE A 88 1.48 -8.64 -11.79
C ILE A 88 1.14 -10.07 -12.19
N ILE A 89 0.15 -10.69 -11.52
CA ILE A 89 -0.31 -12.05 -11.84
C ILE A 89 -0.81 -12.11 -13.29
N ALA A 90 -1.67 -11.17 -13.69
CA ALA A 90 -2.21 -11.12 -15.04
C ALA A 90 -1.11 -10.96 -16.11
N LEU A 91 -0.08 -10.14 -15.85
CA LEU A 91 1.08 -10.00 -16.74
C LEU A 91 1.89 -11.30 -16.84
N CYS A 92 2.09 -12.00 -15.73
CA CYS A 92 2.77 -13.30 -15.71
C CYS A 92 2.00 -14.37 -16.52
N GLU A 93 0.68 -14.45 -16.35
CA GLU A 93 -0.17 -15.39 -17.09
C GLU A 93 -0.18 -15.11 -18.60
N GLN A 94 -0.25 -13.83 -18.98
CA GLN A 94 -0.16 -13.42 -20.39
C GLN A 94 1.18 -13.81 -21.03
N HIS A 95 2.29 -13.69 -20.31
CA HIS A 95 3.61 -14.10 -20.80
C HIS A 95 3.76 -15.62 -20.87
N GLY A 96 3.27 -16.37 -19.87
CA GLY A 96 3.27 -17.83 -19.89
C GLY A 96 2.50 -18.41 -21.07
N ASN A 97 1.32 -17.85 -21.35
CA ASN A 97 0.48 -18.25 -22.48
C ASN A 97 1.06 -17.96 -23.87
N LYS A 98 2.02 -17.02 -23.98
CA LYS A 98 2.72 -16.75 -25.24
C LYS A 98 3.86 -17.73 -25.50
N LEU A 99 4.48 -18.28 -24.45
CA LEU A 99 5.58 -19.24 -24.56
C LEU A 99 5.10 -20.67 -24.82
N THR A 100 3.87 -21.02 -24.43
CA THR A 100 3.28 -22.36 -24.65
C THR A 100 2.54 -22.51 -25.99
N LYS A 101 2.43 -21.43 -26.78
CA LYS A 101 1.79 -21.43 -28.11
C LYS A 101 2.78 -21.39 -29.28
N GLN A 102 4.06 -21.66 -29.02
CA GLN A 102 5.09 -21.89 -30.05
C GLN A 102 5.30 -23.39 -30.24
#